data_AF-A0A699ZHU2-F1
#
_entry.id   AF-A0A699ZHU2-F1
#
_cell.length_a   1.000
_cell.length_b   1.000
_cell.length_c   1.000
_cell.angle_alpha   90.00
_cell.angle_beta   90.00
_cell.angle_gamma   90.00
#
_symmetry.space_group_name_H-M   'P 1'
#
loop_
_entity.id
_entity.type
_entity.pdbx_description
1 polymer ?
#
loop_
_entity_poly.entity_id
_entity_poly.type
_entity_poly.pdbx_seq_one_letter_code
_entity_poly.pdbx_strand_id
1 'polypeptide(L)'
;MATARLCCLVAPNKPSFQSADNAGNGFVHMLNCTLTATQRTLCCLLENHQTEEGFKVPDVLQPYMHGQDFVKFRKPLRQAGRLLVSALRK
;
A
#
# COMPACT_ATOMS: atom_id res chain seq x y z
N MET A 1 -10.91 -3.66 -0.11
CA MET A 1 -10.57 -3.50 1.33
C MET A 1 -9.77 -2.21 1.55
N ALA A 2 -10.30 -1.09 1.08
CA ALA A 2 -9.89 0.24 1.51
C ALA A 2 -11.22 0.95 1.77
N THR A 3 -11.80 0.71 2.94
CA THR A 3 -12.88 1.57 3.40
C THR A 3 -12.22 2.91 3.70
N ALA A 4 -12.13 3.77 2.68
CA ALA A 4 -12.26 5.20 2.88
C ALA A 4 -13.64 5.42 3.50
N ARG A 5 -13.77 5.11 4.79
CA ARG A 5 -14.73 5.82 5.62
C ARG A 5 -14.16 7.21 5.70
N LEU A 6 -14.55 7.99 4.69
CA LEU A 6 -14.81 9.40 4.75
C LEU A 6 -14.71 9.86 6.20
N CYS A 7 -13.68 10.64 6.52
CA CYS A 7 -13.58 11.37 7.78
C CYS A 7 -14.66 12.47 7.83
N CYS A 8 -15.90 12.15 7.45
CA CYS A 8 -17.11 12.94 7.67
C CYS A 8 -17.81 12.38 8.90
N LEU A 9 -17.13 12.46 10.03
CA LEU A 9 -17.77 12.74 11.31
C LEU A 9 -16.88 13.77 11.99
N VAL A 10 -16.81 14.95 11.34
CA VAL A 10 -16.61 16.19 12.10
C VAL A 10 -17.75 16.18 13.12
N ALA A 11 -17.40 15.84 14.37
CA ALA A 11 -18.33 15.95 15.48
C ALA A 11 -18.87 17.39 15.49
N PRO A 12 -20.18 17.61 15.67
CA PRO A 12 -20.82 18.90 15.40
C PRO A 12 -20.44 20.04 16.38
N ASN A 13 -19.29 20.00 17.07
CA ASN A 13 -18.95 21.00 18.10
C ASN A 13 -17.43 21.18 18.42
N LYS A 14 -16.50 21.05 17.46
CA LYS A 14 -15.11 21.52 17.66
C LYS A 14 -14.76 22.66 16.69
N PRO A 15 -14.61 23.91 17.17
CA PRO A 15 -14.52 25.11 16.32
C PRO A 15 -13.07 25.44 15.90
N SER A 16 -12.21 24.45 15.66
CA SER A 16 -10.76 24.71 15.60
C SER A 16 -10.19 25.03 14.22
N PHE A 17 -10.97 24.99 13.12
CA PHE A 17 -10.45 25.36 11.80
C PHE A 17 -11.54 25.92 10.88
N GLN A 18 -11.61 27.25 10.78
CA GLN A 18 -12.48 27.99 9.86
C GLN A 18 -11.61 28.55 8.72
N SER A 19 -12.11 28.55 7.49
CA SER A 19 -11.43 29.22 6.37
C SER A 19 -11.41 30.73 6.62
N ALA A 20 -10.25 31.37 6.40
CA ALA A 20 -10.03 32.79 6.72
C ALA A 20 -10.66 33.76 5.70
N ASP A 21 -11.18 33.20 4.61
CA ASP A 21 -11.35 33.87 3.31
C ASP A 21 -12.80 33.85 2.80
N ASN A 22 -13.78 33.44 3.62
CA ASN A 22 -15.20 33.53 3.29
C ASN A 22 -16.00 34.29 4.35
N ALA A 23 -16.84 35.23 3.92
CA ALA A 23 -17.73 36.06 4.75
C ALA A 23 -18.89 35.28 5.41
N GLY A 24 -18.76 33.96 5.52
CA GLY A 24 -19.66 33.06 6.23
C GLY A 24 -18.85 31.90 6.80
N ASN A 25 -19.21 31.44 8.01
CA ASN A 25 -18.56 30.31 8.71
C ASN A 25 -18.59 29.03 7.85
N GLY A 26 -17.66 28.90 6.90
CA GLY A 26 -17.48 27.73 6.07
C GLY A 26 -16.71 26.66 6.84
N PHE A 27 -17.26 25.46 6.93
CA PHE A 27 -16.54 24.30 7.44
C PHE A 27 -15.56 23.78 6.37
N VAL A 28 -14.33 23.47 6.77
CA VAL A 28 -13.37 22.85 5.85
C VAL A 28 -13.67 21.37 5.64
N HIS A 29 -13.41 20.89 4.42
CA HIS A 29 -13.45 19.47 4.11
C HIS A 29 -12.10 18.83 4.43
N MET A 30 -12.10 17.83 5.31
CA MET A 30 -10.92 17.03 5.61
C MET A 30 -10.91 15.76 4.76
N LEU A 31 -9.84 15.57 3.99
CA LEU A 31 -9.60 14.36 3.19
C LEU A 31 -8.51 13.53 3.88
N ASN A 32 -8.75 12.22 4.01
CA ASN A 32 -7.73 11.25 4.42
C ASN A 32 -7.60 10.20 3.31
N CYS A 33 -6.37 9.90 2.91
CA CYS A 33 -6.06 8.76 2.06
C CYS A 33 -4.87 7.99 2.66
N THR A 34 -4.90 6.65 2.52
CA THR A 34 -3.75 5.82 2.84
C THR A 34 -2.83 5.81 1.62
N LEU A 35 -1.62 6.36 1.74
CA LEU A 35 -0.65 6.41 0.64
C LEU A 35 -0.25 5.00 0.16
N THR A 36 -0.03 4.07 1.11
CA THR A 36 0.27 2.66 0.81
C THR A 36 0.06 1.80 2.05
N ALA A 37 -0.69 0.70 1.90
CA ALA A 37 -0.80 -0.34 2.91
C ALA A 37 0.34 -1.35 2.72
N THR A 38 1.45 -1.17 3.44
CA THR A 38 2.72 -1.90 3.25
C THR A 38 2.57 -3.41 3.10
N GLN A 39 1.75 -4.04 3.94
CA GLN A 39 1.53 -5.50 3.91
C GLN A 39 0.86 -5.95 2.62
N ARG A 40 -0.16 -5.21 2.16
CA ARG A 40 -0.90 -5.55 0.93
C ARG A 40 -0.04 -5.28 -0.30
N THR A 41 0.66 -4.16 -0.30
CA THR A 41 1.60 -3.82 -1.37
C THR A 41 2.72 -4.84 -1.47
N LEU A 42 3.23 -5.35 -0.36
CA LEU A 42 4.26 -6.40 -0.34
C LEU A 42 3.75 -7.69 -1.01
N CYS A 43 2.52 -8.14 -0.72
CA CYS A 43 1.94 -9.30 -1.39
C CYS A 43 1.89 -9.12 -2.90
N CYS A 44 1.36 -7.98 -3.37
CA CYS A 44 1.29 -7.69 -4.80
C CYS A 44 2.68 -7.60 -5.45
N LEU A 45 3.66 -7.06 -4.74
CA LEU A 45 5.02 -6.95 -5.24
C LEU A 45 5.65 -8.33 -5.41
N LEU A 46 5.57 -9.17 -4.39
CA LEU A 46 6.09 -10.53 -4.40
C LEU A 46 5.45 -11.37 -5.51
N GLU A 47 4.14 -11.27 -5.72
CA GLU A 47 3.44 -12.01 -6.77
C GLU A 47 3.88 -11.60 -8.18
N ASN A 48 4.08 -10.30 -8.43
CA ASN A 48 4.42 -9.77 -9.76
C ASN A 48 5.90 -9.91 -10.12
N HIS A 49 6.80 -9.83 -9.13
CA HIS A 49 8.25 -9.85 -9.36
C HIS A 49 8.97 -11.13 -8.86
N GLN A 50 8.22 -12.20 -8.64
CA GLN A 50 8.78 -13.53 -8.35
C GLN A 50 9.42 -14.16 -9.60
N THR A 51 10.64 -14.67 -9.43
CA THR A 51 11.36 -15.51 -10.39
C THR A 51 11.47 -16.95 -9.88
N GLU A 52 12.00 -17.86 -10.69
CA GLU A 52 12.15 -19.28 -10.30
C GLU A 52 13.10 -19.47 -9.11
N GLU A 53 14.13 -18.64 -9.02
CA GLU A 53 15.17 -18.73 -7.99
C GLU A 53 14.97 -17.76 -6.82
N GLY A 54 14.10 -16.75 -6.97
CA GLY A 54 13.98 -15.68 -5.99
C GLY A 54 12.97 -14.59 -6.34
N PHE A 55 13.28 -13.39 -5.89
CA PHE A 55 12.47 -12.18 -6.06
C PHE A 55 13.33 -11.06 -6.61
N LYS A 56 12.89 -10.44 -7.71
CA LYS A 56 13.57 -9.30 -8.32
C LYS A 56 13.07 -8.00 -7.70
N VAL A 57 13.98 -7.18 -7.17
CA VAL A 57 13.63 -5.90 -6.55
C VAL A 57 13.35 -4.87 -7.65
N PRO A 58 12.20 -4.16 -7.62
CA PRO A 58 11.92 -3.07 -8.56
C PRO A 58 12.93 -1.95 -8.48
N ASP A 59 13.26 -1.33 -9.61
CA ASP A 59 14.29 -0.29 -9.73
C ASP A 59 14.06 0.90 -8.78
N VAL A 60 12.79 1.25 -8.55
CA VAL A 60 12.39 2.32 -7.63
C VAL A 60 12.66 2.00 -6.15
N LEU A 61 12.76 0.72 -5.78
CA LEU A 61 13.00 0.28 -4.41
C LEU A 61 14.48 -0.03 -4.12
N GLN A 62 15.31 -0.22 -5.15
CA GLN A 62 16.74 -0.54 -5.01
C GLN A 62 17.55 0.47 -4.17
N PRO A 63 17.32 1.80 -4.25
CA PRO A 63 18.03 2.76 -3.40
C PRO A 63 17.76 2.56 -1.90
N TYR A 64 16.59 2.00 -1.56
CA TYR A 64 16.18 1.72 -0.19
C TYR A 64 16.62 0.33 0.30
N MET A 65 17.17 -0.52 -0.59
CA MET A 65 17.63 -1.88 -0.28
C MET A 65 19.15 -2.01 -0.38
N HIS A 66 19.90 -0.94 -0.10
CA HIS A 66 21.37 -0.91 -0.21
C HIS A 66 21.89 -1.30 -1.61
N GLY A 67 21.12 -0.99 -2.66
CA GLY A 67 21.47 -1.34 -4.04
C GLY A 67 21.27 -2.81 -4.39
N GLN A 68 20.57 -3.60 -3.57
CA GLN A 68 20.25 -4.98 -3.89
C GLN A 68 19.15 -5.06 -4.95
N ASP A 69 19.46 -5.80 -6.01
CA ASP A 69 18.63 -6.07 -7.19
C ASP A 69 17.90 -7.42 -7.10
N PHE A 70 18.45 -8.38 -6.35
CA PHE A 70 17.91 -9.74 -6.28
C PHE A 70 17.91 -10.35 -4.87
N VAL A 71 16.79 -10.97 -4.49
CA VAL A 71 16.61 -11.68 -3.21
C VAL A 71 16.38 -13.17 -3.47
N LYS A 72 17.36 -14.01 -3.08
CA LYS A 72 17.31 -15.47 -3.29
C LYS A 72 16.45 -16.19 -2.26
N PHE A 73 15.69 -17.21 -2.68
CA PHE A 73 14.96 -18.07 -1.76
C PHE A 73 15.90 -18.94 -0.91
N ARG A 74 15.75 -18.88 0.42
CA ARG A 74 16.55 -19.68 1.36
C ARG A 74 15.96 -21.05 1.67
N LYS A 75 14.66 -21.23 1.51
CA LYS A 75 13.95 -22.49 1.83
C LYS A 75 13.23 -22.98 0.58
N PRO A 76 13.22 -24.30 0.33
CA PRO A 76 12.42 -24.85 -0.76
C PRO A 76 10.93 -24.58 -0.48
N LEU A 77 10.18 -24.31 -1.54
CA LEU A 77 8.74 -24.16 -1.44
C LEU A 77 8.13 -25.48 -0.97
N ARG A 78 7.30 -25.42 0.09
CA ARG A 78 6.51 -26.57 0.50
C ARG A 78 5.56 -26.95 -0.65
N GLN A 79 5.61 -28.22 -1.08
CA GLN A 79 4.91 -28.74 -2.26
C GLN A 79 3.41 -28.37 -2.32
N ALA A 80 2.75 -28.17 -1.17
CA ALA A 80 1.32 -27.90 -1.06
C ALA A 80 0.85 -26.55 -1.66
N GLY A 81 1.76 -25.62 -1.97
CA GLY A 81 1.42 -24.27 -2.45
C GLY A 81 1.78 -23.95 -3.90
N ARG A 82 2.38 -24.89 -4.65
CA ARG A 82 2.90 -24.60 -6.01
C ARG A 82 1.81 -24.18 -7.00
N LEU A 83 0.55 -24.54 -6.75
CA LEU A 83 -0.58 -24.25 -7.63
C LEU A 83 -1.13 -22.82 -7.50
N LEU A 84 -0.81 -22.05 -6.46
CA LEU A 84 -1.44 -20.74 -6.25
C LEU A 84 -0.85 -19.61 -7.09
N VAL A 85 0.41 -19.69 -7.51
CA VAL A 85 1.07 -18.58 -8.24
C VAL A 85 1.09 -18.80 -9.76
N SER A 86 1.19 -20.06 -10.21
CA SER A 86 1.10 -20.41 -11.63
C SER A 86 -0.34 -20.43 -12.17
N ALA A 87 -1.35 -20.65 -11.31
CA ALA A 87 -2.75 -20.66 -11.72
C ALA A 87 -3.49 -19.32 -11.51
N LEU A 88 -2.88 -18.35 -10.81
CA LEU A 88 -3.46 -17.02 -10.55
C LEU A 88 -2.82 -15.92 -11.43
N ARG A 89 -1.95 -16.28 -12.37
CA ARG A 89 -1.67 -15.45 -13.55
C ARG A 89 -2.78 -15.76 -14.55
N LYS A 90 -3.79 -14.89 -14.60
CA LYS A 90 -4.76 -14.91 -15.71
C LYS A 90 -4.05 -14.73 -17.04
#